data_AF-A0A848C9F4-F1
#
_entry.id   AF-A0A848C9F4-F1
#
_cell.length_a   1.000
_cell.length_b   1.000
_cell.length_c   1.000
_cell.angle_alpha   90.00
_cell.angle_beta   90.00
_cell.angle_gamma   90.00
#
_symmetry.space_group_name_H-M   'P 1'
#
loop_
_entity.id
_entity.type
_entity.pdbx_description
1 polymer ?
#
loop_
_entity_poly.entity_id
_entity_poly.type
_entity_poly.pdbx_seq_one_letter_code
_entity_poly.pdbx_strand_id
1 'polypeptide(L)'
;MPVLPQPEAFDPDMLYVECGHCGAPIVWEKGRTRRLLAAVGIDPLELDASCVLITDSCPLCGGKGRYTIQIYRISAARSARHVFYAGNA
;
A
#
# COMPACT_ATOMS: atom_id res chain seq x y z
N MET A 1 30.69 -2.99 19.41
CA MET A 1 29.30 -3.47 19.37
C MET A 1 29.08 -4.08 17.99
N PRO A 2 28.83 -5.39 17.84
CA PRO A 2 28.49 -5.94 16.53
C PRO A 2 27.11 -5.39 16.13
N VAL A 3 27.03 -4.79 14.95
CA VAL A 3 25.76 -4.35 14.37
C VAL A 3 25.01 -5.63 14.00
N LEU A 4 23.99 -5.98 14.77
CA LEU A 4 23.04 -7.01 14.35
C LEU A 4 22.46 -6.57 13.00
N PRO A 5 22.35 -7.46 11.99
CA PRO A 5 21.67 -7.10 10.75
C PRO A 5 20.29 -6.60 11.14
N GLN A 6 20.04 -5.32 10.84
CA GLN A 6 18.69 -4.76 10.90
C GLN A 6 17.82 -5.73 10.10
N PRO A 7 16.64 -6.16 10.60
CA PRO A 7 15.69 -6.90 9.77
C PRO A 7 15.59 -6.13 8.46
N GLU A 8 15.84 -6.79 7.32
CA GLU A 8 15.72 -6.13 6.03
C GLU A 8 14.36 -5.45 6.02
N ALA A 9 14.38 -4.11 5.93
CA ALA A 9 13.17 -3.31 5.98
C ALA A 9 12.21 -3.88 4.93
N PHE A 10 10.97 -4.15 5.36
CA PHE A 10 9.97 -4.74 4.49
C PHE A 10 9.84 -3.93 3.20
N ASP A 11 9.91 -4.58 2.04
CA ASP A 11 9.76 -3.91 0.76
C ASP A 11 8.28 -3.57 0.54
N PRO A 12 7.87 -2.29 0.58
CA PRO A 12 6.47 -1.90 0.42
C PRO A 12 5.91 -2.26 -0.97
N ASP A 13 6.76 -2.49 -1.98
CA ASP A 13 6.30 -2.96 -3.29
C ASP A 13 5.80 -4.41 -3.25
N MET A 14 6.08 -5.16 -2.17
CA MET A 14 5.54 -6.50 -1.94
C MET A 14 4.12 -6.50 -1.34
N LEU A 15 3.54 -5.33 -1.04
CA LEU A 15 2.17 -5.24 -0.53
C LEU A 15 1.16 -5.69 -1.59
N TYR A 16 0.17 -6.47 -1.17
CA TYR A 16 -0.97 -6.79 -2.01
C TYR A 16 -1.82 -5.53 -2.26
N VAL A 17 -2.22 -5.33 -3.52
CA VAL A 17 -3.03 -4.19 -3.96
C VAL A 17 -4.31 -4.68 -4.62
N GLU A 18 -5.45 -4.16 -4.20
CA GLU A 18 -6.77 -4.54 -4.72
C GLU A 18 -7.56 -3.33 -5.23
N CYS A 19 -8.39 -3.58 -6.23
CA CYS A 19 -9.42 -2.66 -6.68
C CYS A 19 -10.65 -2.72 -5.75
N GLY A 20 -10.95 -1.63 -5.05
CA GLY A 20 -12.16 -1.53 -4.23
C GLY A 20 -13.48 -1.54 -5.02
N HIS A 21 -13.43 -1.38 -6.35
CA HIS A 21 -14.62 -1.43 -7.21
C HIS A 21 -14.97 -2.85 -7.68
N CYS A 22 -13.98 -3.62 -8.14
CA CYS A 22 -14.22 -4.95 -8.74
C CYS A 22 -13.52 -6.11 -8.02
N GLY A 23 -12.72 -5.83 -6.98
CA GLY A 23 -11.92 -6.83 -6.26
C GLY A 23 -10.74 -7.38 -7.04
N ALA A 24 -10.47 -6.89 -8.25
CA ALA A 24 -9.34 -7.39 -9.04
C ALA A 24 -7.99 -6.98 -8.42
N PRO A 25 -7.00 -7.89 -8.40
CA PRO A 25 -5.65 -7.54 -7.98
C PRO A 25 -5.02 -6.55 -8.95
N ILE A 26 -4.26 -5.59 -8.42
CA ILE A 26 -3.55 -4.58 -9.22
C ILE A 26 -2.06 -4.86 -9.13
N VAL A 27 -1.41 -4.99 -10.28
CA VAL A 27 0.05 -5.12 -10.36
C VAL A 27 0.62 -3.74 -10.69
N TRP A 28 1.51 -3.27 -9.84
CA TRP A 28 2.26 -2.04 -10.06
C TRP A 28 3.71 -2.33 -10.44
N GLU A 29 4.30 -1.38 -11.16
CA GLU A 29 5.74 -1.39 -11.43
C GLU A 29 6.54 -1.24 -10.14
N LYS A 30 7.74 -1.83 -10.14
CA LYS A 30 8.68 -1.69 -9.03
C LYS A 30 8.94 -0.20 -8.71
N GLY A 31 8.93 0.13 -7.43
CA GLY A 31 9.13 1.44 -6.86
C GLY A 31 7.87 2.30 -6.78
N ARG A 32 6.75 1.86 -7.36
CA ARG A 32 5.51 2.66 -7.39
C ARG A 32 4.95 2.86 -6.00
N THR A 33 4.86 1.80 -5.18
CA THR A 33 4.31 1.90 -3.82
C THR A 33 5.16 2.85 -2.99
N ARG A 34 6.49 2.70 -3.05
CA ARG A 34 7.42 3.60 -2.34
C ARG A 34 7.24 5.08 -2.74
N ARG A 35 7.06 5.37 -4.02
CA ARG A 35 6.81 6.74 -4.51
C ARG A 35 5.48 7.29 -3.99
N LEU A 36 4.43 6.47 -3.98
CA LEU A 36 3.11 6.86 -3.49
C LEU A 36 3.15 7.19 -2.00
N LEU A 37 3.77 6.33 -1.19
CA LEU A 37 3.95 6.56 0.25
C LEU A 37 4.72 7.85 0.53
N ALA A 38 5.82 8.08 -0.20
CA ALA A 38 6.60 9.31 -0.09
C ALA A 38 5.77 10.56 -0.45
N ALA A 39 4.89 10.48 -1.46
CA ALA A 39 4.03 11.58 -1.87
C ALA A 39 2.98 11.96 -0.81
N VAL A 40 2.56 11.01 0.03
CA VAL A 40 1.58 11.23 1.11
C VAL A 40 2.21 11.35 2.50
N GLY A 41 3.55 11.34 2.59
CA GLY A 41 4.29 11.54 3.84
C GLY A 41 4.27 10.33 4.79
N ILE A 42 4.07 9.12 4.27
CA ILE A 42 4.11 7.88 5.06
C ILE A 42 5.52 7.30 5.01
N ASP A 43 6.09 7.03 6.18
CA ASP A 43 7.35 6.30 6.27
C ASP A 43 7.11 4.81 5.89
N PRO A 44 7.80 4.26 4.87
CA PRO A 44 7.70 2.85 4.53
C PRO A 44 7.95 1.89 5.70
N LEU A 45 8.70 2.32 6.72
CA LEU A 45 8.94 1.54 7.95
C LEU A 45 7.68 1.32 8.80
N GLU A 46 6.61 2.10 8.58
CA GLU A 46 5.32 1.89 9.24
C GLU A 46 4.52 0.71 8.66
N LEU A 47 4.97 0.18 7.52
CA LEU A 47 4.31 -0.91 6.80
C LEU A 47 5.06 -2.21 6.96
N ASP A 48 4.31 -3.29 6.99
CA ASP A 48 4.82 -4.65 7.01
C ASP A 48 3.87 -5.57 6.24
N ALA A 49 4.18 -6.87 6.22
CA ALA A 49 3.41 -7.90 5.52
C ALA A 49 1.94 -8.05 5.99
N SER A 50 1.55 -7.40 7.10
CA SER A 50 0.15 -7.37 7.54
C SER A 50 -0.66 -6.25 6.87
N CYS A 51 -0.03 -5.39 6.06
CA CYS A 51 -0.72 -4.30 5.38
C CYS A 51 -1.22 -4.71 3.97
N VAL A 52 -2.32 -4.09 3.55
CA VAL A 52 -2.92 -4.22 2.22
C VAL A 52 -3.31 -2.84 1.70
N LEU A 53 -3.14 -2.62 0.40
CA LEU A 53 -3.51 -1.41 -0.30
C LEU A 53 -4.82 -1.61 -1.05
N ILE A 54 -5.80 -0.75 -0.82
CA ILE A 54 -7.06 -0.76 -1.58
C ILE A 54 -7.16 0.54 -2.36
N THR A 55 -7.34 0.44 -3.67
CA THR A 55 -7.59 1.59 -4.55
C THR A 55 -9.09 1.81 -4.75
N ASP A 56 -9.51 3.02 -5.08
CA ASP A 56 -10.92 3.27 -5.47
C ASP A 56 -11.29 2.66 -6.85
N SER A 57 -10.30 2.45 -7.72
CA SER A 57 -10.48 1.95 -9.07
C SER A 57 -9.17 1.38 -9.64
N CYS A 58 -9.29 0.43 -10.57
CA CYS A 58 -8.18 -0.08 -11.36
C CYS A 58 -8.26 0.41 -12.81
N PRO A 59 -7.19 0.21 -13.62
CA PRO A 59 -7.18 0.63 -15.03
C PRO A 59 -8.35 0.08 -15.86
N LEU A 60 -8.95 -1.04 -15.47
CA LEU A 60 -10.11 -1.63 -16.15
C LEU A 60 -11.44 -0.99 -15.73
N CYS A 61 -11.56 -0.50 -14.48
CA CYS A 61 -12.80 0.11 -13.97
C CYS A 61 -12.85 1.64 -14.20
N GLY A 62 -11.70 2.30 -14.09
CA GLY A 62 -11.58 3.76 -14.16
C GLY A 62 -10.29 4.13 -14.86
N GLY A 63 -10.25 3.98 -16.18
CA GLY A 63 -9.06 4.19 -17.04
C GLY A 63 -8.53 5.63 -17.12
N LYS A 64 -8.58 6.42 -16.04
CA LYS A 64 -8.20 7.84 -16.01
C LYS A 64 -6.92 8.14 -15.22
N GLY A 65 -6.18 7.12 -14.79
CA GLY A 65 -4.84 7.28 -14.19
C GLY A 65 -4.82 8.02 -12.84
N ARG A 66 -5.98 8.23 -12.22
CA ARG A 66 -6.13 8.78 -10.87
C ARG A 66 -6.89 7.78 -10.03
N TYR A 67 -6.34 7.45 -8.89
CA TYR A 67 -6.98 6.59 -7.91
C TYR A 67 -6.50 7.00 -6.52
N THR A 68 -7.41 7.00 -5.57
CA THR A 68 -7.09 7.13 -4.14
C THR A 68 -6.66 5.78 -3.58
N ILE A 69 -5.86 5.78 -2.51
CA ILE A 69 -5.31 4.56 -1.93
C ILE A 69 -5.56 4.56 -0.42
N GLN A 70 -6.20 3.51 0.07
CA GLN A 70 -6.39 3.27 1.48
C GLN A 70 -5.44 2.16 1.93
N ILE A 71 -4.82 2.33 3.09
CA ILE A 71 -3.92 1.34 3.67
C ILE A 71 -4.65 0.68 4.82
N TYR A 72 -4.81 -0.63 4.76
CA TYR A 72 -5.43 -1.43 5.81
C TYR A 72 -4.40 -2.35 6.42
N ARG A 73 -4.38 -2.40 7.75
CA ARG A 73 -3.60 -3.40 8.50
C ARG A 73 -4.52 -4.54 8.90
N ILE A 74 -4.20 -5.74 8.44
CA ILE A 74 -4.91 -6.97 8.74
C ILE A 74 -4.35 -7.54 10.04
N SER A 75 -5.11 -7.42 11.12
CA SER A 75 -4.84 -8.13 12.37
C SER A 75 -5.85 -9.26 12.57
N ALA A 76 -5.42 -10.36 13.19
CA ALA A 76 -6.32 -11.44 13.61
C ALA A 76 -7.42 -10.96 14.57
N ALA A 77 -7.19 -9.84 15.28
CA ALA A 77 -8.20 -9.11 16.02
C ALA A 77 -8.94 -8.13 15.10
N ARG A 78 -10.26 -8.22 15.08
CA ARG A 78 -11.20 -7.39 14.31
C ARG A 78 -11.22 -5.93 14.81
N SER A 79 -10.13 -5.20 14.60
CA SER A 79 -10.09 -3.75 14.83
C SER A 79 -9.16 -3.11 13.80
N ALA A 80 -9.68 -2.95 12.58
CA ALA A 80 -9.02 -2.15 11.56
C ALA A 80 -9.03 -0.69 12.03
N ARG A 81 -7.85 -0.11 12.26
CA ARG A 81 -7.71 1.35 12.26
C ARG A 81 -7.72 1.78 10.79
N HIS A 82 -8.75 2.52 10.39
CA HIS A 82 -8.88 3.03 9.03
C HIS A 82 -8.00 4.27 8.88
N VAL A 83 -7.03 4.23 7.95
CA VAL A 83 -6.28 5.41 7.57
C VAL A 83 -6.53 5.69 6.09
N PHE A 84 -7.09 6.87 5.81
CA PHE A 84 -7.47 7.29 4.47
C PHE A 84 -6.37 8.18 3.89
N TYR A 85 -5.85 7.83 2.71
CA TYR A 85 -4.87 8.65 2.00
C TYR A 85 -5.33 8.92 0.56
N ALA A 86 -5.15 10.16 0.11
CA ALA A 86 -5.41 10.54 -1.28
C ALA A 86 -4.05 10.87 -1.92
N GLY A 87 -3.56 9.99 -2.79
CA GLY A 87 -2.36 10.22 -3.61
C GLY A 87 -2.76 10.55 -5.05
N ASN A 88 -1.97 11.39 -5.73
CA ASN A 88 -2.06 11.58 -7.18
C ASN A 88 -0.84 10.91 -7.83
N ALA A 89 -1.07 10.26 -8.98
CA ALA A 89 -0.04 9.64 -9.81
C ALA A 89 0.87 10.67 -10.49
#